data_AF-R7LCI7-F1
#
_entry.id   AF-R7LCI7-F1
#
_cell.length_a   1.000
_cell.length_b   1.000
_cell.length_c   1.000
_cell.angle_alpha   90.00
_cell.angle_beta   90.00
_cell.angle_gamma   90.00
#
_symmetry.space_group_name_H-M   'P 1'
#
loop_
_entity.id
_entity.type
_entity.pdbx_description
1 polymer ?
#
loop_
_entity_poly.entity_id
_entity_poly.type
_entity_poly.pdbx_seq_one_letter_code
_entity_poly.pdbx_strand_id
1 'polypeptide(L)'
;MESLVLAKFILATPWLLYLAVKDYRTRQLPNSVTLGGAAVMVAAALGYDIQYCVGSLITGAVCALFLLLPFFLRAAGAGDVKMLFAAGIIAGPGNVLNLILMVSFAGLVLAFAMLFFKAVNPARLKHYLRCVFDFKYDRQEGRKSLPPSESEACRVPFGVAIAAGLFINLSLQVLAVYYAS
;
A
#
# COMPACT_ATOMS: atom_id res chain seq x y z
N MET A 1 15.77 -19.44 7.82
CA MET A 1 15.21 -18.17 7.27
C MET A 1 14.63 -18.34 5.88
N GLU A 2 15.25 -19.12 4.99
CA GLU A 2 14.75 -19.31 3.61
C GLU A 2 13.31 -19.84 3.54
N SER A 3 13.02 -20.91 4.30
CA SER A 3 11.69 -21.51 4.38
C SER A 3 10.60 -20.52 4.81
N LEU A 4 10.93 -19.61 5.74
CA LEU A 4 10.01 -18.58 6.21
C LEU A 4 9.77 -17.49 5.15
N VAL A 5 10.80 -17.09 4.41
CA VAL A 5 10.65 -16.11 3.30
C VAL A 5 9.79 -16.69 2.17
N LEU A 6 10.05 -17.95 1.79
CA LEU A 6 9.24 -18.65 0.79
C LEU A 6 7.79 -18.85 1.24
N ALA A 7 7.56 -19.26 2.50
CA ALA A 7 6.22 -19.40 3.04
C ALA A 7 5.44 -18.08 2.99
N LYS A 8 6.06 -16.97 3.40
CA LYS A 8 5.46 -15.62 3.31
C LYS A 8 5.12 -15.27 1.87
N PHE A 9 6.03 -15.52 0.92
CA PHE A 9 5.80 -15.23 -0.49
C PHE A 9 4.61 -16.02 -1.06
N ILE A 10 4.57 -17.34 -0.81
CA ILE A 10 3.53 -18.23 -1.32
C ILE A 10 2.17 -17.88 -0.72
N LEU A 11 2.10 -17.64 0.60
CA LEU A 11 0.84 -17.31 1.28
C LEU A 11 0.34 -15.90 0.96
N ALA A 12 1.24 -14.93 0.83
CA ALA A 12 0.87 -13.54 0.56
C ALA A 12 0.38 -13.34 -0.88
N THR A 13 0.96 -14.03 -1.87
CA THR A 13 0.61 -13.85 -3.29
C THR A 13 -0.89 -13.97 -3.61
N PRO A 14 -1.61 -15.04 -3.22
CA PRO A 14 -3.05 -15.13 -3.49
C PRO A 14 -3.86 -14.06 -2.75
N TRP A 15 -3.46 -13.71 -1.53
CA TRP A 15 -4.09 -12.64 -0.76
C TRP A 15 -3.92 -11.27 -1.44
N LEU A 16 -2.71 -10.98 -1.95
CA LEU A 16 -2.39 -9.76 -2.69
C LEU A 16 -3.20 -9.66 -3.98
N LEU A 17 -3.26 -10.75 -4.77
CA LEU A 17 -4.04 -10.80 -6.00
C LEU A 17 -5.52 -10.55 -5.73
N TYR A 18 -6.08 -11.20 -4.71
CA TYR A 18 -7.48 -11.00 -4.34
C TYR A 18 -7.78 -9.55 -3.95
N LEU A 19 -6.95 -8.95 -3.09
CA LEU A 19 -7.14 -7.56 -2.65
C LEU A 19 -6.93 -6.56 -3.79
N ALA A 20 -5.93 -6.77 -4.66
CA ALA A 20 -5.70 -5.93 -5.83
C ALA A 20 -6.88 -5.96 -6.80
N VAL A 21 -7.43 -7.15 -7.08
CA VAL A 21 -8.61 -7.30 -7.94
C VAL A 21 -9.85 -6.67 -7.29
N LYS A 22 -10.06 -6.85 -5.99
CA LYS A 22 -11.17 -6.24 -5.26
C LYS A 22 -11.07 -4.72 -5.22
N ASP A 23 -9.87 -4.19 -4.98
CA ASP A 23 -9.63 -2.76 -5.00
C ASP A 23 -9.88 -2.18 -6.40
N TYR A 24 -9.37 -2.84 -7.45
CA TYR A 24 -9.60 -2.41 -8.83
C TYR A 24 -11.08 -2.46 -9.25
N ARG A 25 -11.81 -3.54 -8.92
CA ARG A 25 -13.21 -3.72 -9.36
C ARG A 25 -14.22 -2.98 -8.51
N THR A 26 -14.11 -3.14 -7.19
CA THR A 26 -15.14 -2.70 -6.24
C THR A 26 -14.73 -1.51 -5.40
N ARG A 27 -13.45 -1.08 -5.44
CA ARG A 27 -12.92 0.08 -4.69
C ARG A 27 -13.21 0.01 -3.20
N GLN A 28 -13.39 -1.20 -2.70
CA GLN A 28 -13.74 -1.52 -1.33
C GLN A 28 -12.83 -2.65 -0.89
N LEU A 29 -11.90 -2.33 0.01
CA LEU A 29 -11.07 -3.31 0.69
C LEU A 29 -11.85 -3.86 1.89
N PRO A 30 -12.30 -5.13 1.86
CA PRO A 30 -13.06 -5.69 2.96
C PRO A 30 -12.17 -5.84 4.20
N ASN A 31 -12.61 -5.24 5.31
CA ASN A 31 -11.89 -5.27 6.59
C ASN A 31 -11.60 -6.70 7.06
N SER A 32 -12.51 -7.64 6.80
CA SER A 32 -12.35 -9.04 7.19
C SER A 32 -11.14 -9.69 6.53
N VAL A 33 -10.86 -9.35 5.26
CA VAL A 33 -9.75 -9.96 4.52
C VAL A 33 -8.43 -9.26 4.82
N THR A 34 -8.44 -7.93 5.00
CA THR A 34 -7.23 -7.20 5.38
C THR A 34 -6.77 -7.55 6.79
N LEU A 35 -7.69 -7.53 7.76
CA LEU A 35 -7.40 -7.92 9.14
C LEU A 35 -7.19 -9.42 9.30
N GLY A 36 -7.91 -10.25 8.52
CA GLY A 36 -7.70 -11.70 8.49
C GLY A 36 -6.29 -12.05 8.01
N GLY A 37 -5.80 -11.37 6.96
CA GLY A 37 -4.42 -11.51 6.49
C GLY A 37 -3.39 -11.13 7.56
N ALA A 38 -3.62 -10.01 8.26
CA ALA A 38 -2.77 -9.64 9.39
C ALA A 38 -2.78 -10.70 10.50
N ALA A 39 -3.96 -11.21 10.89
CA ALA A 39 -4.11 -12.18 11.96
C ALA A 39 -3.40 -13.52 11.65
N VAL A 40 -3.55 -14.03 10.43
CA VAL A 40 -2.86 -15.26 9.98
C VAL A 40 -1.34 -15.08 10.09
N MET A 41 -0.84 -13.92 9.70
CA MET A 41 0.60 -13.65 9.67
C MET A 41 1.18 -13.38 11.05
N VAL A 42 0.41 -12.76 11.95
CA VAL A 42 0.76 -12.67 13.37
C VAL A 42 0.82 -14.07 14.00
N ALA A 43 -0.16 -14.94 13.74
CA ALA A 43 -0.15 -16.31 14.24
C ALA A 43 1.07 -17.10 13.73
N ALA A 44 1.40 -16.95 12.44
CA ALA A 44 2.60 -17.56 11.86
C ALA A 44 3.90 -17.01 12.48
N ALA A 45 3.96 -15.70 12.73
CA ALA A 45 5.11 -15.06 13.36
C ALA A 45 5.30 -15.51 14.81
N LEU A 46 4.21 -15.62 15.60
CA LEU A 46 4.22 -16.14 16.97
C LEU A 46 4.71 -17.59 17.03
N GLY A 47 4.32 -18.42 16.05
CA GLY A 47 4.78 -19.80 15.96
C GLY A 47 6.26 -19.94 15.59
N TYR A 48 6.87 -18.93 14.99
CA TYR A 48 8.30 -18.90 14.67
C TYR A 48 9.13 -18.39 15.85
N ASP A 49 8.86 -17.18 16.32
CA ASP A 49 9.54 -16.57 17.46
C ASP A 49 8.79 -15.29 17.94
N ILE A 50 8.80 -15.06 19.25
CA ILE A 50 8.13 -13.91 19.86
C ILE A 50 8.81 -12.60 19.45
N GLN A 51 10.15 -12.54 19.42
CA GLN A 51 10.85 -11.30 19.04
C GLN A 51 10.60 -10.96 17.58
N TYR A 52 10.60 -11.98 16.71
CA TYR A 52 10.23 -11.82 15.30
C TYR A 52 8.79 -11.30 15.14
N CYS A 53 7.84 -11.81 15.92
CA CYS A 53 6.46 -11.32 15.92
C CYS A 53 6.36 -9.85 16.33
N VAL A 54 7.00 -9.47 17.43
CA VAL A 54 7.00 -8.07 17.91
C VAL A 54 7.62 -7.16 16.86
N GLY A 55 8.77 -7.55 16.28
CA GLY A 55 9.41 -6.77 15.22
C GLY A 55 8.56 -6.64 13.95
N SER A 56 7.79 -7.67 13.60
CA SER A 56 6.83 -7.64 12.49
C SER A 56 5.66 -6.70 12.77
N LEU A 57 5.13 -6.71 13.99
CA LEU A 57 4.05 -5.80 14.42
C LEU A 57 4.51 -4.34 14.40
N ILE A 58 5.73 -4.06 14.88
CA ILE A 58 6.33 -2.73 14.82
C ILE A 58 6.47 -2.29 13.36
N THR A 59 6.97 -3.18 12.49
CA THR A 59 7.08 -2.90 11.05
C THR A 59 5.72 -2.55 10.44
N GLY A 60 4.70 -3.37 10.73
CA GLY A 60 3.31 -3.10 10.34
C GLY A 60 2.81 -1.75 10.81
N ALA A 61 3.00 -1.44 12.10
CA ALA A 61 2.54 -0.19 12.69
C ALA A 61 3.21 1.03 12.05
N VAL A 62 4.53 1.00 11.85
CA VAL A 62 5.27 2.11 11.21
C VAL A 62 4.84 2.29 9.75
N CYS A 63 4.65 1.20 9.00
CA CYS A 63 4.14 1.27 7.64
C CYS A 63 2.70 1.84 7.60
N ALA A 64 1.83 1.46 8.53
CA ALA A 64 0.48 2.01 8.61
C ALA A 64 0.49 3.50 8.98
N LEU A 65 1.38 3.93 9.87
CA LEU A 65 1.56 5.32 10.26
C LEU A 65 1.95 6.20 9.06
N PHE A 66 2.78 5.69 8.15
CA PHE A 66 3.12 6.41 6.91
C PHE A 66 1.87 6.81 6.10
N LEU A 67 0.83 5.97 6.12
CA LEU A 67 -0.40 6.17 5.36
C LEU A 67 -1.49 6.91 6.18
N LEU A 68 -1.23 7.19 7.45
CA LEU A 68 -2.13 7.94 8.34
C LEU A 68 -2.23 9.42 7.90
N LEU A 69 -1.11 10.01 7.47
CA LEU A 69 -1.08 11.38 6.95
C LEU A 69 -1.95 11.55 5.69
N PRO A 70 -1.80 10.74 4.63
CA PRO A 70 -2.70 10.80 3.47
C PRO A 70 -4.14 10.38 3.80
N PHE A 71 -4.36 9.56 4.83
CA PHE A 71 -5.70 9.24 5.34
C PHE A 71 -6.40 10.48 5.92
N PHE A 72 -5.73 11.27 6.77
CA PHE A 72 -6.30 12.53 7.30
C PHE A 72 -6.57 13.56 6.22
N LEU A 73 -5.78 13.56 5.14
CA LEU A 73 -5.99 14.39 3.95
C LEU A 73 -7.09 13.85 3.02
N ARG A 74 -7.77 12.75 3.39
CA ARG A 74 -8.80 12.05 2.58
C ARG A 74 -8.28 11.54 1.23
N ALA A 75 -6.97 11.44 1.07
CA ALA A 75 -6.31 10.91 -0.12
C ALA A 75 -6.29 9.38 -0.12
N ALA A 76 -6.20 8.76 1.06
CA ALA A 76 -6.27 7.32 1.26
C ALA A 76 -7.48 6.90 2.10
N GLY A 77 -7.94 5.67 1.92
CA GLY A 77 -9.02 5.06 2.71
C GLY A 77 -8.51 4.33 3.94
N ALA A 78 -9.41 4.12 4.92
CA ALA A 78 -9.09 3.32 6.10
C ALA A 78 -8.74 1.86 5.75
N GLY A 79 -9.25 1.36 4.63
CA GLY A 79 -8.90 0.05 4.09
C GLY A 79 -7.42 -0.05 3.67
N ASP A 80 -6.89 1.01 3.04
CA ASP A 80 -5.50 1.06 2.57
C ASP A 80 -4.52 1.05 3.76
N VAL A 81 -4.85 1.80 4.82
CA VAL A 81 -4.05 1.83 6.06
C VAL A 81 -3.98 0.42 6.69
N LYS A 82 -5.11 -0.29 6.76
CA LYS A 82 -5.17 -1.67 7.28
C LYS A 82 -4.43 -2.65 6.39
N MET A 83 -4.53 -2.49 5.08
CA MET A 83 -3.82 -3.34 4.13
C MET A 83 -2.30 -3.12 4.24
N LEU A 84 -1.84 -1.88 4.37
CA LEU A 84 -0.41 -1.59 4.56
C LEU A 84 0.11 -2.06 5.92
N PHE A 85 -0.72 -2.00 6.97
CA PHE A 85 -0.40 -2.62 8.26
C PHE A 85 -0.14 -4.13 8.10
N ALA A 86 -1.08 -4.84 7.46
CA ALA A 86 -0.95 -6.27 7.20
C ALA A 86 0.28 -6.56 6.31
N ALA A 87 0.53 -5.74 5.29
CA ALA A 87 1.70 -5.85 4.42
C ALA A 87 3.01 -5.67 5.18
N GLY A 88 3.09 -4.75 6.15
CA GLY A 88 4.28 -4.57 6.99
C GLY A 88 4.53 -5.76 7.92
N ILE A 89 3.48 -6.38 8.47
CA ILE A 89 3.62 -7.63 9.23
C ILE A 89 4.17 -8.75 8.34
N ILE A 90 3.64 -8.87 7.12
CA ILE A 90 4.11 -9.86 6.12
C ILE A 90 5.57 -9.60 5.71
N ALA A 91 5.94 -8.33 5.51
CA ALA A 91 7.31 -7.98 5.16
C ALA A 91 8.30 -8.39 6.27
N GLY A 92 7.86 -8.33 7.53
CA GLY A 92 8.64 -8.75 8.69
C GLY A 92 9.62 -7.68 9.19
N PRO A 93 10.33 -7.97 10.30
CA PRO A 93 11.19 -7.00 10.97
C PRO A 93 12.27 -6.45 10.04
N GLY A 94 12.57 -5.15 10.18
CA GLY A 94 13.63 -4.46 9.43
C GLY A 94 13.28 -4.08 7.98
N ASN A 95 12.09 -4.44 7.49
CA ASN A 95 11.70 -4.18 6.09
C ASN A 95 10.85 -2.92 5.88
N VAL A 96 10.74 -2.05 6.90
CA VAL A 96 9.92 -0.82 6.85
C VAL A 96 10.28 0.04 5.64
N LEU A 97 11.57 0.39 5.51
CA LEU A 97 12.04 1.32 4.48
C LEU A 97 11.85 0.72 3.08
N ASN A 98 12.26 -0.54 2.89
CA ASN A 98 12.09 -1.25 1.62
C ASN A 98 10.62 -1.31 1.22
N LEU A 99 9.73 -1.72 2.14
CA LEU A 99 8.31 -1.81 1.82
C LEU A 99 7.72 -0.45 1.44
N ILE A 100 7.99 0.60 2.22
CA ILE A 100 7.48 1.96 1.92
C ILE A 100 8.00 2.42 0.56
N LEU A 101 9.30 2.26 0.28
CA LEU A 101 9.87 2.65 -1.01
C LEU A 101 9.24 1.89 -2.18
N MET A 102 9.07 0.57 -2.07
CA MET A 102 8.47 -0.25 -3.12
C MET A 102 6.98 0.09 -3.33
N VAL A 103 6.24 0.35 -2.25
CA VAL A 103 4.83 0.78 -2.34
C VAL A 103 4.72 2.18 -2.94
N SER A 104 5.57 3.13 -2.53
CA SER A 104 5.61 4.48 -3.11
C SER A 104 5.98 4.44 -4.59
N PHE A 105 6.96 3.63 -4.97
CA PHE A 105 7.34 3.44 -6.37
C PHE A 105 6.22 2.82 -7.20
N ALA A 106 5.58 1.76 -6.70
CA ALA A 106 4.42 1.16 -7.36
C ALA A 106 3.26 2.16 -7.50
N GLY A 107 3.01 2.97 -6.47
CA GLY A 107 2.03 4.05 -6.50
C GLY A 107 2.34 5.12 -7.54
N LEU A 108 3.62 5.49 -7.68
CA LEU A 108 4.09 6.43 -8.70
C LEU A 108 3.89 5.88 -10.12
N VAL A 109 4.29 4.63 -10.37
CA VAL A 109 4.07 3.95 -11.66
C VAL A 109 2.58 3.88 -12.00
N LEU A 110 1.76 3.53 -11.01
CA LEU A 110 0.31 3.47 -11.15
C LEU A 110 -0.30 4.84 -11.47
N ALA A 111 0.19 5.91 -10.83
CA ALA A 111 -0.23 7.28 -11.12
C ALA A 111 0.12 7.69 -12.56
N PHE A 112 1.34 7.40 -13.02
CA PHE A 112 1.74 7.66 -14.41
C PHE A 112 0.91 6.86 -15.42
N ALA A 113 0.64 5.59 -15.15
CA ALA A 113 -0.23 4.77 -15.98
C ALA A 113 -1.63 5.40 -16.09
N MET A 114 -2.23 5.82 -14.98
CA MET A 114 -3.55 6.47 -15.00
C MET A 114 -3.57 7.81 -15.74
N LEU A 115 -2.51 8.61 -15.66
CA LEU A 115 -2.37 9.83 -16.46
C LEU A 115 -2.28 9.51 -17.95
N PHE A 116 -1.48 8.50 -18.32
CA PHE A 116 -1.29 8.07 -19.71
C PHE A 116 -2.60 7.57 -20.32
N PHE A 117 -3.36 6.76 -19.58
CA PHE A 117 -4.67 6.26 -20.00
C PHE A 117 -5.81 7.29 -19.86
N LYS A 118 -5.50 8.56 -19.52
CA LYS A 118 -6.48 9.64 -19.28
C LYS A 118 -7.58 9.26 -18.27
N ALA A 119 -7.29 8.34 -17.36
CA ALA A 119 -8.21 7.92 -16.31
C ALA A 119 -8.36 8.99 -15.21
N VAL A 120 -7.36 9.87 -15.06
CA VAL A 120 -7.32 10.97 -14.09
C VAL A 120 -7.01 12.28 -14.81
N ASN A 121 -7.69 13.37 -14.43
CA ASN A 121 -7.49 14.66 -15.05
C ASN A 121 -6.23 15.36 -14.50
N PRO A 122 -5.29 15.80 -15.34
CA PRO A 122 -4.07 16.48 -14.88
C PRO A 122 -4.36 17.76 -14.08
N ALA A 123 -5.53 18.39 -14.27
CA ALA A 123 -5.95 19.53 -13.46
C ALA A 123 -6.09 19.18 -11.97
N ARG A 124 -6.56 17.96 -11.65
CA ARG A 124 -6.73 17.51 -10.27
C ARG A 124 -5.37 17.18 -9.64
N LEU A 125 -4.46 16.58 -10.40
CA LEU A 125 -3.06 16.39 -9.97
C LEU A 125 -2.37 17.73 -9.68
N LYS A 126 -2.52 18.73 -10.57
CA LYS A 126 -1.97 20.08 -10.39
C LYS A 126 -2.52 20.76 -9.14
N HIS A 127 -3.81 20.59 -8.85
CA HIS A 127 -4.44 21.09 -7.62
C HIS A 127 -3.85 20.43 -6.37
N TYR A 128 -3.70 19.10 -6.36
CA TYR A 128 -3.08 18.40 -5.23
C TYR A 128 -1.61 18.79 -5.02
N LEU A 129 -0.84 18.91 -6.11
CA LEU A 129 0.54 19.38 -6.05
C LEU A 129 0.61 20.80 -5.47
N ARG A 130 -0.25 21.73 -5.91
CA ARG A 130 -0.31 23.09 -5.32
C ARG A 130 -0.70 23.07 -3.85
N CYS A 131 -1.65 22.24 -3.43
CA CYS A 131 -2.01 22.11 -2.01
C CYS A 131 -0.87 21.63 -1.10
N VAL A 132 0.10 20.90 -1.66
CA VAL A 132 1.26 20.36 -0.94
C VAL A 132 2.45 21.33 -0.97
N PHE A 133 2.73 21.93 -2.13
CA PHE A 133 3.91 22.78 -2.31
C PHE A 133 3.66 24.27 -2.08
N ASP A 134 2.41 24.73 -2.09
CA ASP A 134 2.04 26.12 -1.89
C ASP A 134 1.07 26.27 -0.71
N PHE A 135 1.62 26.66 0.45
CA PHE A 135 0.86 26.87 1.68
C PHE A 135 -0.05 28.10 1.62
N LYS A 136 0.13 29.01 0.66
CA LYS A 136 -0.71 30.20 0.46
C LYS A 136 -1.86 29.95 -0.51
N TYR A 137 -1.89 28.77 -1.14
CA TYR A 137 -2.92 28.42 -2.11
C TYR A 137 -4.29 28.25 -1.44
N ASP A 138 -5.28 29.01 -1.92
CA ASP A 138 -6.66 28.86 -1.46
C ASP A 138 -7.25 27.53 -1.96
N ARG A 139 -7.30 26.57 -1.04
CA ARG A 139 -7.83 25.23 -1.27
C ARG A 139 -9.31 25.25 -1.64
N GLN A 140 -10.09 26.23 -1.15
CA GLN A 140 -11.52 26.31 -1.40
C GLN A 140 -11.82 26.79 -2.82
N GLU A 141 -11.13 27.84 -3.27
CA GLU A 141 -11.23 28.31 -4.66
C GLU A 141 -10.71 27.27 -5.66
N GLY A 142 -9.55 26.68 -5.35
CA GLY A 142 -8.98 25.61 -6.16
C GLY A 142 -9.93 24.45 -6.37
N ARG A 143 -10.67 24.06 -5.33
CA ARG A 143 -11.64 22.96 -5.40
C ARG A 143 -12.88 23.29 -6.21
N LYS A 144 -13.30 24.57 -6.26
CA LYS A 144 -14.40 25.04 -7.13
C LYS A 144 -14.00 25.02 -8.61
N SER A 145 -12.71 25.21 -8.90
CA SER A 145 -12.16 25.16 -10.26
C SER A 145 -11.91 23.74 -10.79
N LEU A 146 -12.07 22.72 -9.95
CA LEU A 146 -11.88 21.34 -10.37
C LEU A 146 -13.06 20.86 -11.23
N PRO A 147 -12.79 20.09 -12.30
CA PRO A 147 -13.86 19.49 -13.07
C PRO A 147 -14.67 18.52 -12.19
N PRO A 148 -15.98 18.39 -12.44
CA PRO A 148 -16.89 17.60 -11.61
C PRO A 148 -16.40 16.16 -11.46
N SER A 149 -16.73 15.52 -10.32
CA SER A 149 -16.31 14.15 -9.98
C SER A 149 -16.59 13.12 -11.09
N GLU A 150 -17.61 13.36 -11.91
CA GLU A 150 -18.05 12.51 -13.02
C GLU A 150 -17.11 12.56 -14.24
N SER A 151 -16.22 13.56 -14.31
CA SER A 151 -15.22 13.69 -15.38
C SER A 151 -14.00 12.78 -15.21
N GLU A 152 -13.86 12.12 -14.06
CA GLU A 152 -12.78 11.16 -13.82
C GLU A 152 -13.33 9.75 -13.94
N ALA A 153 -12.73 8.99 -14.86
CA ALA A 153 -13.12 7.61 -15.09
C ALA A 153 -12.85 6.72 -13.87
N CYS A 154 -11.93 7.11 -12.97
CA CYS A 154 -11.54 6.26 -11.85
C CYS A 154 -10.89 6.99 -10.67
N ARG A 155 -11.22 6.55 -9.44
CA ARG A 155 -10.46 6.88 -8.21
C ARG A 155 -9.23 5.96 -8.12
N VAL A 156 -8.07 6.49 -7.75
CA VAL A 156 -6.79 5.74 -7.66
C VAL A 156 -6.94 4.48 -6.79
N PRO A 157 -6.68 3.25 -7.31
CA PRO A 157 -6.68 2.02 -6.52
C PRO A 157 -5.38 1.92 -5.72
N PHE A 158 -5.38 2.42 -4.49
CA PHE A 158 -4.18 2.42 -3.65
C PHE A 158 -3.80 1.01 -3.18
N GLY A 159 -4.79 0.11 -3.04
CA GLY A 159 -4.57 -1.30 -2.71
C GLY A 159 -3.77 -2.03 -3.78
N VAL A 160 -3.89 -1.67 -5.06
CA VAL A 160 -3.05 -2.21 -6.13
C VAL A 160 -1.58 -1.82 -5.94
N ALA A 161 -1.31 -0.57 -5.56
CA ALA A 161 0.05 -0.11 -5.29
C ALA A 161 0.66 -0.82 -4.06
N ILE A 162 -0.12 -1.00 -2.99
CA ILE A 162 0.31 -1.75 -1.79
C ILE A 162 0.60 -3.21 -2.17
N ALA A 163 -0.27 -3.84 -2.96
CA ALA A 163 -0.10 -5.22 -3.39
C ALA A 163 1.18 -5.42 -4.22
N ALA A 164 1.39 -4.55 -5.21
CA ALA A 164 2.58 -4.60 -6.05
C ALA A 164 3.87 -4.32 -5.24
N GLY A 165 3.85 -3.31 -4.37
CA GLY A 165 5.00 -2.98 -3.53
C GLY A 165 5.39 -4.12 -2.58
N LEU A 166 4.42 -4.77 -1.93
CA LEU A 166 4.69 -5.94 -1.09
C LEU A 166 5.22 -7.13 -1.89
N PHE A 167 4.64 -7.40 -3.07
CA PHE A 167 5.10 -8.48 -3.94
C PHE A 167 6.56 -8.29 -4.36
N ILE A 168 6.94 -7.06 -4.77
CA ILE A 168 8.32 -6.73 -5.14
C ILE A 168 9.24 -6.88 -3.92
N ASN A 169 8.84 -6.35 -2.75
CA ASN A 169 9.64 -6.47 -1.53
C ASN A 169 9.89 -7.94 -1.16
N LEU A 170 8.88 -8.80 -1.21
CA LEU A 170 9.06 -10.22 -0.92
C LEU A 170 9.91 -10.93 -1.99
N SER A 171 9.79 -10.54 -3.26
CA SER A 171 10.65 -11.05 -4.34
C SER A 171 12.11 -10.72 -4.11
N LEU A 172 12.40 -9.49 -3.66
CA LEU A 172 13.76 -9.07 -3.29
C LEU A 172 14.29 -9.86 -2.10
N GLN A 173 13.44 -10.16 -1.10
CA GLN A 173 13.84 -11.03 0.02
C GLN A 173 14.17 -12.45 -0.45
N VAL A 174 13.37 -13.03 -1.35
CA VAL A 174 13.64 -14.37 -1.92
C VAL A 174 14.97 -14.38 -2.67
N LEU A 175 15.21 -13.37 -3.52
CA LEU A 175 16.46 -13.24 -4.26
C LEU A 175 17.66 -13.06 -3.32
N ALA A 176 17.54 -12.18 -2.32
CA ALA A 176 18.61 -11.92 -1.36
C ALA A 176 18.99 -13.17 -0.57
N VAL A 177 18.00 -14.01 -0.23
CA VAL A 177 18.24 -15.30 0.38
C VAL A 177 18.97 -16.24 -0.59
N TYR A 178 18.45 -16.39 -1.82
CA TYR A 178 19.01 -17.31 -2.82
C TYR A 178 20.47 -17.01 -3.19
N TYR A 179 20.88 -15.74 -3.22
CA TYR A 179 22.27 -15.34 -3.49
C TYR A 179 23.18 -15.37 -2.25
N ALA A 180 22.62 -15.54 -1.05
CA ALA A 180 23.37 -15.67 0.19
C ALA A 180 23.59 -17.14 0.60
N SER A 181 22.91 -18.08 -0.07
CA SER A 181 23.09 -19.54 0.01
C SER A 181 24.31 -20.00 -0.78
#